data_AF-A0A3D1J6F7-F1
#
_entry.id   AF-A0A3D1J6F7-F1
#
_cell.length_a   1.000
_cell.length_b   1.000
_cell.length_c   1.000
_cell.angle_alpha   90.00
_cell.angle_beta   90.00
_cell.angle_gamma   90.00
#
_symmetry.space_group_name_H-M   'P 1'
#
loop_
_entity.id
_entity.type
_entity.pdbx_description
1 polymer ?
#
loop_
_entity_poly.entity_id
_entity_poly.type
_entity_poly.pdbx_seq_one_letter_code
_entity_poly.pdbx_strand_id
1 'polypeptide(L)' 'MTEELSTKYNPQEVEAGRYQNWLDHDRFKPSGNPEAKPYSIVIPPPNVTGKLHLGHAWDTRSEE' A
#
# COMPACT_ATOMS: atom_id res chain seq x y z
N MET A 1 1.03 3.61 -29.56
CA MET A 1 1.59 4.93 -29.20
C MET A 1 2.56 4.68 -28.07
N THR A 2 3.84 5.02 -28.24
CA THR A 2 4.82 4.98 -27.16
C THR A 2 4.62 6.24 -26.33
N GLU A 3 4.02 6.10 -25.15
CA GLU A 3 3.97 7.23 -24.21
C GLU A 3 5.37 7.47 -23.66
N GLU A 4 5.93 8.64 -23.99
CA GLU A 4 7.20 9.11 -23.45
C GLU A 4 6.98 9.53 -21.99
N LEU A 5 7.64 8.83 -21.06
CA LEU A 5 7.58 9.16 -19.64
C LEU A 5 8.35 10.45 -19.38
N SER A 6 7.80 11.30 -18.50
CA SER A 6 8.50 12.48 -17.99
C SER A 6 9.87 12.09 -17.43
N THR A 7 10.90 12.87 -17.75
CA THR A 7 12.26 12.68 -17.20
C THR A 7 12.34 12.99 -15.70
N LYS A 8 11.31 13.64 -15.14
CA LYS A 8 11.17 13.93 -13.71
C LYS A 8 9.97 13.19 -13.14
N TYR A 9 10.21 12.45 -12.06
CA TYR A 9 9.18 11.75 -11.30
C TYR A 9 8.36 12.75 -10.47
N ASN A 10 7.04 12.73 -10.61
CA ASN A 10 6.10 13.45 -9.75
C ASN A 10 5.23 12.43 -8.98
N PRO A 11 5.51 12.19 -7.67
CA PRO A 11 4.74 11.24 -6.87
C PRO A 11 3.26 11.59 -6.78
N GLN A 12 2.89 12.87 -6.78
CA GLN A 12 1.50 13.29 -6.66
C GLN A 12 0.66 12.86 -7.86
N GLU A 13 1.21 13.06 -9.07
CA GLU A 13 0.56 12.62 -10.31
C GLU A 13 0.52 11.09 -10.41
N VAL A 14 1.58 10.42 -9.93
CA VAL A 14 1.65 8.96 -9.97
C VAL A 14 0.67 8.34 -8.98
N GLU A 15 0.63 8.81 -7.73
CA GLU A 15 -0.17 8.21 -6.66
C GLU A 15 -1.66 8.62 -6.71
N ALA A 16 -1.98 9.72 -7.40
CA ALA A 16 -3.35 10.18 -7.58
C ALA A 16 -4.26 9.06 -8.09
N GLY A 17 -5.34 8.80 -7.33
CA GLY A 17 -6.35 7.80 -7.70
C GLY A 17 -5.93 6.33 -7.57
N ARG A 18 -4.65 6.00 -7.32
CA ARG A 18 -4.21 4.60 -7.20
C ARG A 18 -4.87 3.87 -6.05
N TYR A 19 -4.96 4.54 -4.89
CA TYR A 19 -5.59 3.92 -3.72
C TYR A 19 -7.05 3.59 -3.97
N GLN A 20 -7.81 4.52 -4.55
CA GLN A 20 -9.21 4.29 -4.93
C GLN A 20 -9.31 3.16 -5.96
N ASN A 21 -8.44 3.13 -6.97
CA ASN A 21 -8.40 2.05 -7.95
C ASN A 21 -8.16 0.67 -7.30
N TRP A 22 -7.28 0.58 -6.29
CA TRP A 22 -7.05 -0.66 -5.56
C TRP A 22 -8.24 -1.09 -4.71
N LEU A 23 -8.94 -0.13 -4.10
CA LEU A 23 -10.20 -0.39 -3.39
C LEU A 23 -11.28 -0.89 -4.34
N ASP A 24 -11.47 -0.23 -5.49
CA ASP A 24 -12.50 -0.57 -6.47
C ASP A 24 -12.30 -1.97 -7.07
N HIS A 25 -11.05 -2.41 -7.18
CA HIS A 25 -10.68 -3.75 -7.66
C HIS A 25 -10.49 -4.78 -6.53
N ASP A 26 -10.87 -4.44 -5.29
CA ASP A 26 -10.78 -5.34 -4.14
C ASP A 26 -9.39 -5.94 -3.92
N ARG A 27 -8.32 -5.21 -4.28
CA ARG A 27 -6.94 -5.73 -4.27
C ARG A 27 -6.41 -6.07 -2.89
N PHE A 28 -7.01 -5.51 -1.84
CA PHE A 28 -6.66 -5.81 -0.44
C PHE A 28 -7.44 -6.99 0.15
N LYS A 29 -8.44 -7.52 -0.56
CA LYS A 29 -9.18 -8.68 -0.08
C LYS A 29 -8.37 -9.96 -0.33
N PRO A 30 -8.41 -10.92 0.60
CA PRO A 30 -7.80 -12.23 0.36
C PRO A 30 -8.47 -12.88 -0.86
N SER A 31 -7.66 -13.50 -1.72
CA SER A 31 -8.13 -14.08 -2.98
C SER A 31 -9.11 -15.26 -2.79
N GLY A 32 -9.12 -15.87 -1.60
CA GLY A 32 -9.94 -17.05 -1.30
C GLY A 32 -9.54 -18.31 -2.07
N ASN A 33 -8.47 -18.27 -2.86
CA ASN A 33 -7.99 -19.40 -3.65
C ASN A 33 -7.30 -20.44 -2.73
N PRO A 34 -7.83 -21.67 -2.61
CA PRO A 34 -7.24 -22.72 -1.78
C PRO A 34 -5.88 -23.23 -2.28
N GLU A 35 -5.57 -23.02 -3.57
CA GLU A 35 -4.29 -23.44 -4.17
C GLU A 35 -3.18 -22.38 -4.02
N ALA A 36 -3.53 -21.16 -3.61
CA ALA A 36 -2.55 -20.12 -3.37
C ALA A 36 -1.78 -20.40 -2.07
N LYS A 37 -0.47 -20.13 -2.08
CA LYS A 37 0.34 -20.23 -0.86
C LYS A 37 -0.16 -19.20 0.16
N PRO A 38 -0.58 -19.61 1.37
CA PRO A 38 -1.06 -18.67 2.38
C PRO A 38 0.09 -17.78 2.86
N TYR A 39 -0.21 -16.50 3.03
CA TYR A 39 0.70 -15.48 3.54
C TYR A 39 -0.09 -14.53 4.43
N SER A 40 0.47 -14.19 5.59
CA SER A 40 -0.16 -13.33 6.59
C SER A 40 0.91 -12.42 7.18
N ILE A 41 0.65 -11.12 7.17
CA ILE A 41 1.44 -10.12 7.91
C ILE A 41 0.55 -9.60 9.03
N VAL A 42 1.07 -9.60 10.26
CA VAL A 42 0.39 -8.99 11.42
C VAL A 42 1.03 -7.63 11.64
N ILE A 43 0.25 -6.57 11.44
CA ILE A 43 0.66 -5.22 11.84
C ILE A 43 0.23 -5.04 13.30
N PRO A 44 1.14 -4.69 14.23
CA PRO A 44 0.77 -4.47 15.62
C PRO A 44 -0.31 -3.37 15.71
N PRO A 45 -1.30 -3.51 16.61
CA PRO A 45 -2.35 -2.52 16.72
C PRO A 45 -1.75 -1.14 17.00
N PRO A 46 -2.15 -0.09 16.26
CA PRO A 46 -1.59 1.23 16.48
C PRO A 46 -1.95 1.70 17.89
N ASN A 47 -0.96 2.22 18.63
CA ASN A 47 -1.20 2.87 19.92
C ASN A 47 -2.01 4.16 19.67
N VAL A 48 -3.32 4.12 19.92
CA VAL A 48 -4.27 5.23 19.68
C VAL A 48 -4.10 6.33 20.73
N THR A 49 -3.00 7.09 20.67
CA THR A 49 -2.81 8.28 21.54
C THR A 49 -2.08 9.46 20.90
N GLY A 50 -1.70 9.43 19.62
CA GLY A 50 -1.00 10.55 18.98
C GLY A 50 -1.13 10.62 17.46
N LYS A 51 -0.90 11.83 16.91
CA LYS A 51 -0.80 12.07 15.46
C LYS A 51 0.27 11.15 14.84
N LEU A 52 0.03 10.65 13.64
CA LEU A 52 0.99 9.84 12.89
C LEU A 52 2.33 10.59 12.76
N HIS A 53 3.40 10.04 13.32
CA HIS A 53 4.77 10.51 13.11
C HIS A 53 5.58 9.50 12.28
N LEU A 54 6.76 9.91 11.80
CA LEU A 54 7.62 9.10 10.92
C LEU A 54 7.93 7.69 11.48
N GLY A 55 7.93 7.51 12.80
CA GLY A 55 8.04 6.20 13.46
C GLY A 55 6.96 5.20 13.03
N HIS A 56 5.69 5.62 12.91
CA HIS A 56 4.62 4.74 12.41
C HIS A 56 4.83 4.35 10.94
N ALA A 57 5.37 5.26 10.12
CA ALA A 57 5.67 4.99 8.72
C ALA A 57 6.88 4.04 8.56
N TRP A 58 7.81 4.05 9.53
CA TRP A 58 8.91 3.11 9.61
C TRP A 58 8.39 1.72 10.00
N ASP A 59 7.68 1.60 11.13
CA ASP A 59 7.14 0.31 11.63
C ASP A 59 6.19 -0.37 10.64
N THR A 60 5.39 0.39 9.90
CA THR A 60 4.48 -0.19 8.88
C THR A 60 5.21 -0.62 7.60
N ARG A 61 6.43 -0.10 7.36
CA ARG A 61 7.24 -0.40 6.18
C ARG A 61 8.30 -1.46 6.44
N SER A 62 8.91 -1.47 7.62
CA SER A 62 9.97 -2.40 7.98
C SER A 62 9.37 -3.74 8.37
N GLU A 63 9.61 -4.77 7.56
CA GLU A 63 9.39 -6.16 7.94
C GLU A 63 10.43 -6.54 9.01
N GLU A 64 9.97 -6.73 10.25
CA GLU A 64 10.50 -7.76 11.16
C GLU A 64 9.38 -8.76 11.47
#